data_AF-A0A7C3WEI3-F1
#
_entry.id   AF-A0A7C3WEI3-F1
#
_cell.length_a   1.000
_cell.length_b   1.000
_cell.length_c   1.000
_cell.angle_alpha   90.00
_cell.angle_beta   90.00
_cell.angle_gamma   90.00
#
_symmetry.space_group_name_H-M   'P 1'
#
loop_
_entity.id
_entity.type
_entity.pdbx_description
1 polymer ?
#
loop_
_entity_poly.entity_id
_entity_poly.type
_entity_poly.pdbx_seq_one_letter_code
_entity_poly.pdbx_strand_id
1 'polypeptide(L)'
;MTERPLHPNELELLAHLLTKVEVTSENLPVIRLEIAEIREHWGLKNEALEAIRRVRKGTEKIGAHEDVVDLFWEEYLIGIHLVMKARDKEGLWSLPLKAAGIANGYTLMRSSAQDAQKYIEKHNVESKRARSGRYLGGVAVMEKRYKKAAEYFSHSAALFGEMKNWSDRVNRLELLGFLAEGLILSGKAGEGLEIAKQTFKGYDEGDGVKLRQEDYYTWAVWKSGCVIKAWHAVFARGVILDKETQEEFLVMLDEADRITEIPEGVETWGDRSFTGRKNEIAAIRRQLSPN
;
A
#
# COMPACT_ATOMS: atom_id res chain seq x y z
N MET A 1 -13.52 -6.48 20.66
CA MET A 1 -12.95 -5.77 21.82
C MET A 1 -12.08 -4.66 21.24
N THR A 2 -12.54 -3.42 21.29
CA THR A 2 -11.77 -2.28 20.78
C THR A 2 -10.97 -1.70 21.93
N GLU A 3 -9.70 -2.11 22.01
CA GLU A 3 -8.73 -1.44 22.86
C GLU A 3 -8.47 -0.04 22.29
N ARG A 4 -8.34 0.95 23.18
CA ARG A 4 -7.96 2.31 22.78
C ARG A 4 -6.63 2.25 22.00
N PRO A 5 -6.40 3.14 21.02
CA PRO A 5 -5.09 3.24 20.39
C PRO A 5 -4.00 3.41 21.46
N LEU A 6 -2.90 2.68 21.33
CA LEU A 6 -1.81 2.76 22.28
C LEU A 6 -1.12 4.13 22.22
N HIS A 7 -0.74 4.64 23.38
CA HIS A 7 0.08 5.84 23.50
C HIS A 7 1.50 5.57 22.97
N PRO A 8 2.23 6.55 22.39
CA PRO A 8 3.60 6.35 21.88
C PRO A 8 4.54 5.58 22.84
N ASN A 9 4.54 5.92 24.12
CA ASN A 9 5.35 5.21 25.14
C ASN A 9 4.93 3.74 25.32
N GLU A 10 3.64 3.41 25.17
CA GLU A 10 3.14 2.03 25.23
C GLU A 10 3.64 1.23 24.02
N LEU A 11 3.71 1.87 22.85
CA LEU A 11 4.22 1.27 21.62
C LEU A 11 5.74 1.08 21.62
N GLU A 12 6.50 2.00 22.21
CA GLU A 12 7.94 1.82 22.44
C GLU A 12 8.22 0.61 23.32
N LEU A 13 7.46 0.49 24.42
CA LEU A 13 7.55 -0.66 25.31
C LEU A 13 7.18 -1.95 24.56
N LEU A 14 6.08 -1.93 23.79
CA LEU A 14 5.64 -3.06 23.00
C LEU A 14 6.69 -3.52 22.00
N ALA A 15 7.27 -2.58 21.25
CA ALA A 15 8.32 -2.88 20.28
C ALA A 15 9.54 -3.53 20.95
N HIS A 16 9.94 -3.03 22.12
CA HIS A 16 11.01 -3.64 22.92
C HIS A 16 10.65 -5.05 23.39
N LEU A 17 9.43 -5.29 23.87
CA LEU A 17 8.97 -6.61 24.29
C LEU A 17 9.00 -7.62 23.12
N LEU A 18 8.61 -7.18 21.92
CA LEU A 18 8.66 -8.00 20.71
C LEU A 18 10.08 -8.43 20.31
N THR A 19 11.12 -7.70 20.71
CA THR A 19 12.51 -8.15 20.48
C THR A 19 12.92 -9.34 21.35
N LYS A 20 12.17 -9.61 22.42
CA LYS A 20 12.48 -10.64 23.43
C LYS A 20 11.51 -11.82 23.41
N VAL A 21 10.34 -11.66 22.79
CA VAL A 21 9.30 -12.68 22.77
C VAL A 21 9.77 -13.97 22.06
N GLU A 22 9.41 -15.12 22.63
CA GLU A 22 9.50 -16.39 21.94
C GLU A 22 8.28 -16.52 21.01
N VAL A 23 8.54 -16.77 19.72
CA VAL A 23 7.47 -16.88 18.72
C VAL A 23 6.97 -18.32 18.73
N THR A 24 5.68 -18.49 18.95
CA THR A 24 4.96 -19.77 18.87
C THR A 24 3.81 -19.65 17.87
N SER A 25 3.23 -20.77 17.46
CA SER A 25 2.06 -20.75 16.57
C SER A 25 0.86 -20.07 17.22
N GLU A 26 0.73 -20.15 18.55
CA GLU A 26 -0.38 -19.54 19.29
C GLU A 26 -0.28 -18.02 19.38
N ASN A 27 0.92 -17.46 19.58
CA ASN A 27 1.08 -16.01 19.78
C ASN A 27 1.39 -15.22 18.50
N LEU A 28 1.77 -15.90 17.41
CA LEU A 28 2.14 -15.25 16.15
C LEU A 28 1.05 -14.32 15.58
N PRO A 29 -0.25 -14.68 15.57
CA PRO A 29 -1.29 -13.77 15.06
C PRO A 29 -1.33 -12.43 15.83
N VAL A 30 -1.16 -12.47 17.15
CA VAL A 30 -1.16 -11.28 18.01
C VAL A 30 0.10 -10.45 17.76
N ILE A 31 1.27 -11.08 17.74
CA ILE A 31 2.56 -10.42 17.45
C ILE A 31 2.51 -9.68 16.10
N ARG A 32 1.86 -10.27 15.09
CA ARG A 32 1.71 -9.65 13.78
C ARG A 32 0.85 -8.39 13.80
N LEU A 33 -0.24 -8.39 14.58
CA LEU A 33 -1.08 -7.22 14.75
C LEU A 33 -0.30 -6.09 15.46
N GLU A 34 0.45 -6.43 16.51
CA GLU A 34 1.30 -5.48 17.24
C GLU A 34 2.38 -4.87 16.33
N ILE A 35 3.02 -5.68 15.48
CA ILE A 35 3.96 -5.19 14.46
C ILE A 35 3.28 -4.19 13.52
N ALA A 36 2.08 -4.53 13.02
CA ALA A 36 1.35 -3.67 12.11
C ALA A 36 0.96 -2.34 12.78
N GLU A 37 0.60 -2.36 14.06
CA GLU A 37 0.32 -1.14 14.83
C GLU A 37 1.57 -0.29 14.98
N ILE A 38 2.69 -0.83 15.50
CA ILE A 38 3.95 -0.09 15.65
C ILE A 38 4.43 0.48 14.31
N ARG A 39 4.28 -0.29 13.22
CA ARG A 39 4.62 0.15 11.85
C ARG A 39 3.88 1.41 11.44
N GLU A 40 2.67 1.68 11.91
CA GLU A 40 1.96 2.93 11.56
C GLU A 40 2.56 4.15 12.27
N HIS A 41 3.17 3.98 13.44
CA HIS A 41 3.76 5.07 14.20
C HIS A 41 5.07 5.57 13.60
N TRP A 42 5.12 6.85 13.22
CA TRP A 42 6.28 7.41 12.52
C TRP A 42 7.57 7.41 13.35
N GLY A 43 7.46 7.60 14.67
CA GLY A 43 8.60 7.61 15.58
C GLY A 43 9.28 6.25 15.76
N LEU A 44 8.62 5.15 15.37
CA LEU A 44 8.99 3.79 15.78
C LEU A 44 9.43 2.88 14.63
N LYS A 45 9.87 3.46 13.50
CA LYS A 45 10.20 2.65 12.31
C LYS A 45 11.41 1.73 12.53
N ASN A 46 12.38 2.15 13.33
CA ASN A 46 13.58 1.34 13.58
C ASN A 46 13.27 0.16 14.50
N GLU A 47 12.46 0.43 15.53
CA GLU A 47 11.97 -0.51 16.51
C GLU A 47 11.07 -1.55 15.84
N ALA A 48 10.17 -1.12 14.96
CA ALA A 48 9.37 -2.02 14.12
C ALA A 48 10.26 -2.92 13.25
N LEU A 49 11.29 -2.37 12.59
CA LEU A 49 12.21 -3.17 11.78
C LEU A 49 12.97 -4.20 12.60
N GLU A 50 13.43 -3.84 13.80
CA GLU A 50 14.11 -4.77 14.70
C GLU A 50 13.18 -5.90 15.14
N ALA A 51 11.96 -5.56 15.59
CA ALA A 51 10.93 -6.51 15.97
C ALA A 51 10.59 -7.48 14.81
N ILE A 52 10.32 -6.96 13.61
CA ILE A 52 10.02 -7.78 12.42
C ILE A 52 11.14 -8.78 12.14
N ARG A 53 12.40 -8.32 12.13
CA ARG A 53 13.56 -9.18 11.84
C ARG A 53 13.72 -10.28 12.87
N ARG A 54 13.47 -9.98 14.14
CA ARG A 54 13.55 -10.94 15.24
C ARG A 54 12.41 -11.95 15.20
N VAL A 55 11.18 -11.48 15.00
CA VAL A 55 9.98 -12.30 14.92
C VAL A 55 10.08 -13.23 13.72
N ARG A 56 10.49 -12.73 12.54
CA ARG A 56 10.67 -13.53 11.32
C ARG A 56 11.57 -14.75 11.52
N LYS A 57 12.67 -14.61 12.27
CA LYS A 57 13.55 -15.74 12.62
C LYS A 57 12.85 -16.79 13.48
N GLY A 58 11.97 -16.37 14.39
CA GLY A 58 11.15 -17.28 15.20
C GLY A 58 10.06 -17.95 14.38
N THR A 59 9.35 -17.18 13.56
CA THR A 59 8.33 -17.64 12.61
C THR A 59 8.87 -18.71 11.65
N GLU A 60 10.09 -18.52 11.14
CA GLU A 60 10.76 -19.51 10.28
C GLU A 60 11.04 -20.83 11.03
N LYS A 61 11.45 -20.77 12.31
CA LYS A 61 11.73 -21.97 13.11
C LYS A 61 10.50 -22.83 13.36
N ILE A 62 9.33 -22.22 13.48
CA ILE A 62 8.06 -22.94 13.69
C ILE A 62 7.40 -23.37 12.36
N GLY A 63 8.05 -23.14 11.21
CA GLY A 63 7.55 -23.56 9.90
C GLY A 63 6.38 -22.73 9.35
N ALA A 64 6.09 -21.56 9.92
CA ALA A 64 5.03 -20.67 9.49
C ALA A 64 5.44 -19.83 8.26
N HIS A 65 5.68 -20.51 7.13
CA HIS A 65 6.30 -19.91 5.94
C HIS A 65 5.48 -18.76 5.31
N GLU A 66 4.15 -18.82 5.38
CA GLU A 66 3.29 -17.74 4.91
C GLU A 66 3.50 -16.44 5.70
N ASP A 67 3.60 -16.56 7.02
CA ASP A 67 3.85 -15.44 7.91
C ASP A 67 5.25 -14.87 7.76
N VAL A 68 6.25 -15.71 7.43
CA VAL A 68 7.61 -15.22 7.08
C VAL A 68 7.55 -14.28 5.87
N VAL A 69 6.78 -14.64 4.85
CA VAL A 69 6.58 -13.80 3.65
C VAL A 69 5.88 -12.50 4.01
N ASP A 70 4.83 -12.57 4.83
CA ASP A 70 4.11 -11.36 5.28
C ASP A 70 5.05 -10.43 6.05
N LEU A 71 5.93 -10.94 6.90
CA LEU A 71 6.92 -10.14 7.65
C LEU A 71 7.96 -9.48 6.74
N PHE A 72 8.32 -10.05 5.58
CA PHE A 72 9.10 -9.30 4.58
C PHE A 72 8.29 -8.12 4.02
N TRP A 73 7.00 -8.32 3.79
CA TRP A 73 6.14 -7.25 3.30
C TRP A 73 5.88 -6.15 4.34
N GLU A 74 5.92 -6.48 5.62
CA GLU A 74 5.93 -5.49 6.71
C GLU A 74 7.15 -4.55 6.62
N GLU A 75 8.35 -5.10 6.38
CA GLU A 75 9.56 -4.29 6.15
C GLU A 75 9.40 -3.42 4.89
N TYR A 76 8.80 -3.95 3.82
CA TYR A 76 8.52 -3.19 2.61
C TYR A 76 7.62 -1.98 2.88
N LEU A 77 6.55 -2.16 3.67
CA LEU A 77 5.62 -1.10 4.02
C LEU A 77 6.30 0.00 4.86
N ILE A 78 7.23 -0.36 5.74
CA ILE A 78 8.10 0.63 6.41
C ILE A 78 8.89 1.44 5.38
N GLY A 79 9.44 0.78 4.35
CA GLY A 79 10.13 1.44 3.25
C GLY A 79 9.24 2.45 2.50
N ILE A 80 7.96 2.10 2.25
CA ILE A 80 6.97 3.03 1.70
C ILE A 80 6.79 4.25 2.60
N HIS A 81 6.60 4.05 3.91
CA HIS A 81 6.42 5.15 4.85
C HIS A 81 7.62 6.11 4.82
N LEU A 82 8.84 5.57 4.76
CA LEU A 82 10.06 6.39 4.64
C LEU A 82 10.07 7.25 3.37
N VAL A 83 9.68 6.67 2.22
CA VAL A 83 9.58 7.38 0.94
C VAL A 83 8.50 8.47 1.00
N MET A 84 7.30 8.14 1.50
CA MET A 84 6.18 9.09 1.62
C MET A 84 6.58 10.29 2.48
N LYS A 85 7.14 10.05 3.68
CA LYS A 85 7.54 11.15 4.55
C LYS A 85 8.62 12.03 3.95
N ALA A 86 9.58 11.45 3.24
CA ALA A 86 10.60 12.22 2.55
C ALA A 86 9.99 13.12 1.46
N ARG A 87 8.88 12.71 0.83
CA ARG A 87 8.15 13.52 -0.16
C ARG A 87 7.38 14.68 0.46
N ASP A 88 6.66 14.42 1.56
CA ASP A 88 5.70 15.36 2.19
C ASP A 88 6.33 16.57 2.88
N LYS A 89 7.62 16.51 3.28
CA LYS A 89 8.27 17.62 3.97
C LYS A 89 8.59 18.76 3.00
N GLU A 90 7.59 19.58 2.68
CA GLU A 90 7.80 20.92 2.15
C GLU A 90 8.52 21.77 3.20
N GLY A 91 9.58 22.48 2.80
CA GLY A 91 10.19 23.57 3.59
C GLY A 91 11.15 23.22 4.73
N LEU A 92 11.20 22.00 5.27
CA LEU A 92 11.99 21.71 6.49
C LEU A 92 13.26 20.86 6.29
N TRP A 93 13.43 20.22 5.15
CA TRP A 93 14.56 19.31 4.89
C TRP A 93 15.35 19.80 3.68
N SER A 94 16.67 19.88 3.82
CA SER A 94 17.55 20.15 2.68
C SER A 94 17.38 19.04 1.63
N LEU A 95 17.51 19.39 0.34
CA LEU A 95 17.42 18.44 -0.79
C LEU A 95 18.22 17.14 -0.55
N PRO A 96 19.43 17.16 0.03
CA PRO A 96 20.18 15.94 0.34
C PRO A 96 19.48 14.99 1.31
N LEU A 97 18.85 15.52 2.37
CA LEU A 97 18.17 14.68 3.36
C LEU A 97 16.90 14.05 2.79
N LYS A 98 16.19 14.76 1.91
CA LYS A 98 15.06 14.21 1.14
C LYS A 98 15.50 13.06 0.24
N ALA A 99 16.61 13.25 -0.50
CA ALA A 99 17.18 12.22 -1.35
C ALA A 99 17.60 10.97 -0.54
N ALA A 100 18.25 11.17 0.61
CA ALA A 100 18.66 10.08 1.48
C ALA A 100 17.46 9.28 2.03
N GLY A 101 16.40 9.96 2.47
CA GLY A 101 15.17 9.30 2.94
C GLY A 101 14.51 8.44 1.85
N ILE A 102 14.42 8.98 0.62
CA ILE A 102 13.92 8.23 -0.54
C ILE A 102 14.81 7.01 -0.83
N ALA A 103 16.13 7.18 -0.84
CA ALA A 103 17.07 6.11 -1.13
C ALA A 103 17.02 4.98 -0.08
N ASN A 104 16.93 5.33 1.20
CA ASN A 104 16.82 4.35 2.29
C ASN A 104 15.51 3.57 2.21
N GLY A 105 14.38 4.28 2.05
CA GLY A 105 13.06 3.64 1.91
C GLY A 105 12.99 2.74 0.69
N TYR A 106 13.53 3.21 -0.45
CA TYR A 106 13.61 2.42 -1.67
C TYR A 106 14.48 1.17 -1.52
N THR A 107 15.65 1.28 -0.87
CA THR A 107 16.55 0.14 -0.63
C THR A 107 15.82 -0.94 0.17
N LEU A 108 15.11 -0.55 1.23
CA LEU A 108 14.33 -1.44 2.07
C LEU A 108 13.18 -2.10 1.29
N MET A 109 12.41 -1.32 0.53
CA MET A 109 11.37 -1.86 -0.35
C MET A 109 11.94 -2.90 -1.32
N ARG A 110 13.07 -2.58 -1.97
CA ARG A 110 13.68 -3.47 -2.96
C ARG A 110 14.15 -4.78 -2.33
N SER A 111 14.93 -4.72 -1.26
CA SER A 111 15.46 -5.93 -0.62
C SER A 111 14.33 -6.80 -0.11
N SER A 112 13.35 -6.23 0.59
CA SER A 112 12.30 -7.02 1.23
C SER A 112 11.34 -7.64 0.20
N ALA A 113 11.02 -6.96 -0.90
CA ALA A 113 10.23 -7.56 -1.99
C ALA A 113 10.99 -8.70 -2.70
N GLN A 114 12.29 -8.53 -2.94
CA GLN A 114 13.13 -9.56 -3.57
C GLN A 114 13.31 -10.77 -2.66
N ASP A 115 13.54 -10.56 -1.37
CA ASP A 115 13.75 -11.65 -0.43
C ASP A 115 12.45 -12.39 -0.12
N ALA A 116 11.31 -11.70 -0.08
CA ALA A 116 9.98 -12.34 -0.06
C ALA A 116 9.80 -13.27 -1.28
N GLN A 117 10.09 -12.78 -2.49
CA GLN A 117 9.96 -13.58 -3.71
C GLN A 117 10.85 -14.82 -3.69
N LYS A 118 12.14 -14.67 -3.32
CA LYS A 118 13.06 -15.81 -3.18
C LYS A 118 12.56 -16.80 -2.13
N TYR A 119 12.00 -16.32 -1.03
CA TYR A 119 11.46 -17.17 0.03
C TYR A 119 10.23 -17.97 -0.45
N ILE A 120 9.31 -17.31 -1.15
CA ILE A 120 8.14 -17.94 -1.78
C ILE A 120 8.59 -19.05 -2.72
N GLU A 121 9.58 -18.80 -3.57
CA GLU A 121 10.12 -19.79 -4.52
C GLU A 121 10.80 -20.96 -3.80
N LYS A 122 11.66 -20.66 -2.82
CA LYS A 122 12.42 -21.68 -2.06
C LYS A 122 11.52 -22.61 -1.25
N HIS A 123 10.47 -22.08 -0.63
CA HIS A 123 9.58 -22.83 0.27
C HIS A 123 8.22 -23.18 -0.36
N ASN A 124 8.05 -22.91 -1.65
CA ASN A 124 6.84 -23.15 -2.43
C ASN A 124 5.55 -22.59 -1.77
N VAL A 125 5.60 -21.33 -1.35
CA VAL A 125 4.48 -20.65 -0.66
C VAL A 125 3.45 -20.14 -1.68
N GLU A 126 2.74 -21.06 -2.32
CA GLU A 126 1.83 -20.81 -3.46
C GLU A 126 0.79 -19.70 -3.20
N SER A 127 0.19 -19.70 -2.02
CA SER A 127 -0.82 -18.72 -1.58
C SER A 127 -0.34 -17.26 -1.66
N LYS A 128 0.98 -17.05 -1.59
CA LYS A 128 1.60 -15.72 -1.60
C LYS A 128 2.07 -15.26 -2.97
N ARG A 129 2.05 -16.12 -4.00
CA ARG A 129 2.53 -15.78 -5.35
C ARG A 129 1.78 -14.61 -5.97
N ALA A 130 0.44 -14.63 -5.92
CA ALA A 130 -0.39 -13.56 -6.48
C ALA A 130 -0.09 -12.21 -5.81
N ARG A 131 0.06 -12.18 -4.49
CA ARG A 131 0.34 -10.94 -3.76
C ARG A 131 1.75 -10.40 -4.02
N SER A 132 2.73 -11.24 -4.36
CA SER A 132 4.13 -10.81 -4.60
C SER A 132 4.26 -9.73 -5.68
N GLY A 133 3.47 -9.81 -6.76
CA GLY A 133 3.56 -8.81 -7.83
C GLY A 133 3.11 -7.40 -7.42
N ARG A 134 2.33 -7.24 -6.34
CA ARG A 134 2.08 -5.93 -5.71
C ARG A 134 3.40 -5.25 -5.34
N TYR A 135 4.27 -5.99 -4.65
CA TYR A 135 5.51 -5.48 -4.09
C TYR A 135 6.58 -5.31 -5.17
N LEU A 136 6.77 -6.34 -6.01
CA LEU A 136 7.70 -6.30 -7.14
C LEU A 136 7.32 -5.21 -8.16
N GLY A 137 6.03 -5.05 -8.44
CA GLY A 137 5.52 -3.99 -9.30
C GLY A 137 5.80 -2.60 -8.72
N GLY A 138 5.58 -2.40 -7.41
CA GLY A 138 5.91 -1.14 -6.74
C GLY A 138 7.41 -0.80 -6.79
N VAL A 139 8.30 -1.79 -6.62
CA VAL A 139 9.75 -1.61 -6.84
C VAL A 139 10.04 -1.20 -8.28
N ALA A 140 9.44 -1.87 -9.26
CA ALA A 140 9.63 -1.56 -10.66
C ALA A 140 9.15 -0.14 -11.03
N VAL A 141 8.07 0.37 -10.42
CA VAL A 141 7.65 1.77 -10.56
C VAL A 141 8.73 2.71 -10.06
N MET A 142 9.29 2.46 -8.86
CA MET A 142 10.35 3.29 -8.28
C MET A 142 11.63 3.30 -9.12
N GLU A 143 11.95 2.19 -9.78
CA GLU A 143 13.06 2.07 -10.73
C GLU A 143 12.75 2.61 -12.14
N LYS A 144 11.57 3.20 -12.33
CA LYS A 144 11.07 3.67 -13.64
C LYS A 144 10.96 2.57 -14.70
N ARG A 145 10.88 1.30 -14.30
CA ARG A 145 10.66 0.13 -15.16
C ARG A 145 9.16 -0.09 -15.37
N TYR A 146 8.46 0.92 -15.88
CA TYR A 146 6.99 0.98 -15.88
C TYR A 146 6.31 -0.17 -16.65
N LYS A 147 6.87 -0.61 -17.78
CA LYS A 147 6.38 -1.79 -18.51
C LYS A 147 6.44 -3.05 -17.63
N LYS A 148 7.56 -3.26 -16.93
CA LYS A 148 7.73 -4.38 -16.01
C LYS A 148 6.77 -4.29 -14.83
N ALA A 149 6.53 -3.09 -14.30
CA ALA A 149 5.53 -2.88 -13.26
C ALA A 149 4.13 -3.30 -13.73
N ALA A 150 3.72 -2.86 -14.92
CA ALA A 150 2.44 -3.24 -15.52
C ALA A 150 2.32 -4.77 -15.71
N GLU A 151 3.39 -5.46 -16.13
CA GLU A 151 3.41 -6.93 -16.20
C GLU A 151 3.17 -7.58 -14.84
N TYR A 152 3.85 -7.12 -13.78
CA TYR A 152 3.68 -7.66 -12.43
C TYR A 152 2.25 -7.47 -11.92
N PHE A 153 1.69 -6.26 -12.08
CA PHE A 153 0.34 -5.95 -11.63
C PHE A 153 -0.71 -6.73 -12.42
N SER A 154 -0.59 -6.79 -13.74
CA SER A 154 -1.52 -7.52 -14.61
C SER A 154 -1.53 -9.02 -14.32
N HIS A 155 -0.34 -9.64 -14.24
CA HIS A 155 -0.24 -11.07 -13.92
C HIS A 155 -0.85 -11.39 -12.55
N SER A 156 -0.55 -10.57 -11.54
CA SER A 156 -1.07 -10.76 -10.18
C SER A 156 -2.58 -10.54 -10.10
N ALA A 157 -3.11 -9.55 -10.83
CA ALA A 157 -4.54 -9.28 -10.91
C ALA A 157 -5.30 -10.44 -11.56
N ALA A 158 -4.72 -11.09 -12.57
CA ALA A 158 -5.27 -12.30 -13.16
C ALA A 158 -5.33 -13.45 -12.14
N LEU A 159 -4.23 -13.72 -11.43
CA LEU A 159 -4.19 -14.76 -10.40
C LEU A 159 -5.23 -14.54 -9.29
N PHE A 160 -5.38 -13.32 -8.78
CA PHE A 160 -6.44 -13.02 -7.81
C PHE A 160 -7.84 -13.19 -8.40
N GLY A 161 -8.05 -12.86 -9.68
CA GLY A 161 -9.35 -13.02 -10.34
C GLY A 161 -9.82 -14.47 -10.43
N GLU A 162 -8.90 -15.43 -10.43
CA GLU A 162 -9.19 -16.87 -10.49
C GLU A 162 -9.50 -17.49 -9.10
N MET A 163 -9.32 -16.72 -8.02
CA MET A 163 -9.51 -17.24 -6.66
C MET A 163 -10.99 -17.40 -6.30
N LYS A 164 -11.30 -18.44 -5.50
CA LYS A 164 -12.68 -18.74 -5.09
C LYS A 164 -13.17 -17.86 -3.94
N ASN A 165 -12.26 -17.46 -3.04
CA ASN A 165 -12.60 -16.62 -1.90
C ASN A 165 -12.69 -15.15 -2.34
N TRP A 166 -13.78 -14.48 -1.94
CA TRP A 166 -13.99 -13.07 -2.29
C TRP A 166 -12.94 -12.16 -1.62
N SER A 167 -12.50 -12.49 -0.41
CA SER A 167 -11.50 -11.71 0.32
C SER A 167 -10.15 -11.72 -0.38
N ASP A 168 -9.88 -12.77 -1.16
CA ASP A 168 -8.70 -12.82 -2.01
C ASP A 168 -8.96 -12.11 -3.34
N ARG A 169 -10.08 -12.39 -4.02
CA ARG A 169 -10.41 -11.77 -5.31
C ARG A 169 -10.42 -10.25 -5.27
N VAL A 170 -10.87 -9.63 -4.17
CA VAL A 170 -10.96 -8.17 -4.09
C VAL A 170 -9.59 -7.48 -4.22
N ASN A 171 -8.49 -8.17 -3.90
CA ASN A 171 -7.13 -7.67 -4.13
C ASN A 171 -6.84 -7.38 -5.62
N ARG A 172 -7.59 -8.00 -6.53
CA ARG A 172 -7.56 -7.67 -7.96
C ARG A 172 -7.83 -6.19 -8.20
N LEU A 173 -8.77 -5.57 -7.49
CA LEU A 173 -9.11 -4.16 -7.67
C LEU A 173 -7.94 -3.25 -7.27
N GLU A 174 -7.20 -3.57 -6.20
CA GLU A 174 -6.01 -2.80 -5.80
C GLU A 174 -4.96 -2.85 -6.92
N LEU A 175 -4.70 -4.05 -7.44
CA LEU A 175 -3.71 -4.27 -8.48
C LEU A 175 -4.09 -3.65 -9.82
N LEU A 176 -5.38 -3.60 -10.18
CA LEU A 176 -5.83 -2.90 -11.38
C LEU A 176 -5.62 -1.39 -11.26
N GLY A 177 -5.78 -0.82 -10.06
CA GLY A 177 -5.40 0.57 -9.78
C GLY A 177 -3.91 0.82 -9.99
N PHE A 178 -3.04 -0.09 -9.54
CA PHE A 178 -1.60 0.00 -9.83
C PHE A 178 -1.27 -0.26 -11.31
N LEU A 179 -2.02 -1.13 -11.99
CA LEU A 179 -1.85 -1.41 -13.42
C LEU A 179 -2.15 -0.15 -14.23
N ALA A 180 -3.22 0.58 -13.91
CA ALA A 180 -3.55 1.87 -14.54
C ALA A 180 -2.36 2.85 -14.45
N GLU A 181 -1.78 3.01 -13.25
CA GLU A 181 -0.57 3.82 -13.02
C GLU A 181 0.58 3.36 -13.92
N GLY A 182 0.89 2.05 -13.90
CA GLY A 182 1.96 1.46 -14.71
C GLY A 182 1.77 1.67 -16.21
N LEU A 183 0.53 1.55 -16.71
CA LEU A 183 0.18 1.74 -18.11
C LEU A 183 0.36 3.20 -18.55
N ILE A 184 -0.18 4.15 -17.80
CA ILE A 184 -0.01 5.59 -18.07
C ILE A 184 1.49 5.94 -18.08
N LEU A 185 2.22 5.54 -17.03
CA LEU A 185 3.68 5.77 -16.95
C LEU A 185 4.45 5.07 -18.08
N SER A 186 3.97 3.95 -18.61
CA SER A 186 4.59 3.28 -19.77
C SER A 186 4.28 3.92 -21.13
N GLY A 187 3.42 4.95 -21.17
CA GLY A 187 3.00 5.65 -22.39
C GLY A 187 1.69 5.15 -23.00
N LYS A 188 0.98 4.26 -22.30
CA LYS A 188 -0.33 3.73 -22.70
C LYS A 188 -1.45 4.44 -21.94
N ALA A 189 -1.51 5.77 -22.07
CA ALA A 189 -2.38 6.60 -21.25
C ALA A 189 -3.87 6.24 -21.38
N GLY A 190 -4.38 6.09 -22.61
CA GLY A 190 -5.80 5.73 -22.82
C GLY A 190 -6.21 4.41 -22.16
N GLU A 191 -5.39 3.35 -22.34
CA GLU A 191 -5.62 2.04 -21.70
C GLU A 191 -5.60 2.14 -20.18
N GLY A 192 -4.63 2.89 -19.62
CA GLY A 192 -4.51 3.05 -18.17
C GLY A 192 -5.63 3.90 -17.55
N LEU A 193 -6.08 4.96 -18.22
CA LEU A 193 -7.21 5.78 -17.77
C LEU A 193 -8.51 4.97 -17.76
N GLU A 194 -8.75 4.17 -18.80
CA GLU A 194 -9.93 3.31 -18.86
C GLU A 194 -9.93 2.26 -17.73
N ILE A 195 -8.79 1.61 -17.48
CA ILE A 195 -8.65 0.68 -16.35
C ILE A 195 -8.90 1.38 -15.02
N ALA A 196 -8.42 2.62 -14.83
CA ALA A 196 -8.69 3.38 -13.62
C ALA A 196 -10.21 3.65 -13.43
N LYS A 197 -10.92 4.07 -14.48
CA LYS A 197 -12.38 4.30 -14.43
C LYS A 197 -13.13 3.01 -14.04
N GLN A 198 -12.85 1.91 -14.74
CA GLN A 198 -13.48 0.62 -14.50
C GLN A 198 -13.19 0.10 -13.09
N THR A 199 -11.94 0.24 -12.63
CA THR A 199 -11.52 -0.19 -11.30
C THR A 199 -12.21 0.62 -10.21
N PHE A 200 -12.28 1.94 -10.37
CA PHE A 200 -12.93 2.83 -9.41
C PHE A 200 -14.41 2.50 -9.25
N LYS A 201 -15.12 2.26 -10.36
CA LYS A 201 -16.50 1.76 -10.36
C LYS A 201 -16.63 0.38 -9.73
N GLY A 202 -15.65 -0.51 -9.99
CA GLY A 202 -15.60 -1.85 -9.43
C GLY A 202 -15.56 -1.89 -7.89
N TYR A 203 -15.13 -0.82 -7.22
CA TYR A 203 -15.23 -0.71 -5.76
C TYR A 203 -16.65 -0.50 -5.24
N ASP A 204 -17.59 -0.10 -6.09
CA ASP A 204 -19.02 0.05 -5.76
C ASP A 204 -19.87 -1.15 -6.24
N GLU A 205 -19.21 -2.18 -6.76
CA GLU A 205 -19.85 -3.37 -7.32
C GLU A 205 -19.21 -4.64 -6.75
N GLY A 206 -19.93 -5.77 -6.82
CA GLY A 206 -19.40 -7.11 -6.50
C GLY A 206 -18.59 -7.21 -5.20
N ASP A 207 -17.35 -7.69 -5.31
CA ASP A 207 -16.44 -7.89 -4.16
C ASP A 207 -16.01 -6.56 -3.51
N GLY A 208 -16.06 -5.43 -4.22
CA GLY A 208 -15.75 -4.10 -3.68
C GLY A 208 -16.76 -3.63 -2.63
N VAL A 209 -18.06 -3.94 -2.83
CA VAL A 209 -19.11 -3.64 -1.85
C VAL A 209 -18.90 -4.44 -0.56
N LYS A 210 -18.49 -5.70 -0.67
CA LYS A 210 -18.18 -6.53 0.50
C LYS A 210 -17.00 -5.98 1.28
N LEU A 211 -15.93 -5.58 0.59
CA LEU A 211 -14.80 -4.92 1.24
C LEU A 211 -15.22 -3.64 1.95
N ARG A 212 -16.10 -2.81 1.36
CA ARG A 212 -16.63 -1.63 2.04
C ARG A 212 -17.37 -1.95 3.34
N GLN A 213 -18.10 -3.06 3.37
CA GLN A 213 -18.89 -3.49 4.52
C GLN A 213 -18.02 -4.09 5.63
N GLU A 214 -16.99 -4.85 5.27
CA GLU A 214 -16.15 -5.57 6.23
C GLU A 214 -14.90 -4.79 6.67
N ASP A 215 -14.34 -3.96 5.78
CA ASP A 215 -13.17 -3.14 6.02
C ASP A 215 -13.25 -1.82 5.23
N TYR A 216 -14.08 -0.91 5.75
CA TYR A 216 -14.28 0.41 5.14
C TYR A 216 -12.97 1.18 4.94
N TYR A 217 -12.03 1.06 5.89
CA TYR A 217 -10.77 1.78 5.82
C TYR A 217 -9.95 1.32 4.61
N THR A 218 -9.75 0.01 4.46
CA THR A 218 -9.04 -0.56 3.30
C THR A 218 -9.76 -0.20 2.00
N TRP A 219 -11.08 -0.34 1.95
CA TRP A 219 -11.88 0.07 0.79
C TRP A 219 -11.64 1.53 0.41
N ALA A 220 -11.74 2.46 1.36
CA ALA A 220 -11.57 3.89 1.11
C ALA A 220 -10.14 4.22 0.67
N VAL A 221 -9.11 3.63 1.31
CA VAL A 221 -7.70 3.81 0.94
C VAL A 221 -7.42 3.31 -0.47
N TRP A 222 -8.00 2.17 -0.87
CA TRP A 222 -7.76 1.57 -2.17
C TRP A 222 -8.54 2.25 -3.29
N LYS A 223 -9.82 2.56 -3.06
CA LYS A 223 -10.66 3.27 -4.03
C LYS A 223 -10.11 4.66 -4.33
N SER A 224 -9.84 5.46 -3.29
CA SER A 224 -9.20 6.79 -3.46
C SER A 224 -7.81 6.69 -4.10
N GLY A 225 -7.03 5.68 -3.72
CA GLY A 225 -5.70 5.42 -4.28
C GLY A 225 -5.70 5.22 -5.80
N CYS A 226 -6.76 4.64 -6.37
CA CYS A 226 -6.88 4.42 -7.81
C CYS A 226 -6.83 5.74 -8.61
N VAL A 227 -7.70 6.70 -8.27
CA VAL A 227 -7.77 7.99 -8.99
C VAL A 227 -6.55 8.87 -8.69
N ILE A 228 -6.04 8.87 -7.46
CA ILE A 228 -4.83 9.63 -7.06
C ILE A 228 -3.63 9.21 -7.91
N LYS A 229 -3.44 7.89 -8.07
CA LYS A 229 -2.33 7.34 -8.87
C LYS A 229 -2.44 7.65 -10.34
N ALA A 230 -3.64 7.57 -10.90
CA ALA A 230 -3.87 7.94 -12.29
C ALA A 230 -3.50 9.42 -12.53
N TRP A 231 -3.93 10.33 -11.64
CA TRP A 231 -3.55 11.74 -11.71
C TRP A 231 -2.04 11.96 -11.61
N HIS A 232 -1.38 11.33 -10.62
CA HIS A 232 0.08 11.40 -10.50
C HIS A 232 0.79 10.90 -11.77
N ALA A 233 0.31 9.82 -12.38
CA ALA A 233 0.88 9.29 -13.61
C ALA A 233 0.65 10.21 -14.82
N VAL A 234 -0.54 10.82 -14.92
CA VAL A 234 -0.89 11.84 -15.93
C VAL A 234 0.07 13.02 -15.85
N PHE A 235 0.25 13.59 -14.66
CA PHE A 235 1.18 14.71 -14.45
C PHE A 235 2.63 14.31 -14.74
N ALA A 236 3.08 13.17 -14.22
CA ALA A 236 4.44 12.69 -14.41
C ALA A 236 4.79 12.44 -15.89
N ARG A 237 3.81 12.17 -16.74
CA ARG A 237 4.00 11.96 -18.19
C ARG A 237 3.60 13.15 -19.05
N GLY A 238 3.06 14.21 -18.47
CA GLY A 238 2.53 15.34 -19.22
C GLY A 238 1.41 14.94 -20.18
N VAL A 239 0.56 13.99 -19.77
CA VAL A 239 -0.60 13.59 -20.58
C VAL A 239 -1.61 14.73 -20.55
N ILE A 240 -2.02 15.19 -21.74
CA ILE A 240 -3.09 16.17 -21.90
C ILE A 240 -4.40 15.38 -22.04
N LEU A 241 -5.31 15.57 -21.09
CA LEU A 241 -6.64 14.96 -21.13
C LEU A 241 -7.56 15.83 -21.98
N ASP A 242 -8.47 15.19 -22.72
CA ASP A 242 -9.62 15.90 -23.26
C ASP A 242 -10.55 16.34 -22.12
N LYS A 243 -11.42 17.32 -22.42
CA LYS A 243 -12.28 17.95 -21.42
C LYS A 243 -13.22 16.94 -20.73
N GLU A 244 -13.78 16.00 -21.48
CA GLU A 244 -14.70 14.99 -20.94
C GLU A 244 -13.99 14.05 -19.98
N THR A 245 -12.85 13.49 -20.39
CA THR A 245 -12.02 12.64 -19.52
C THR A 245 -11.55 13.39 -18.27
N GLN A 246 -11.17 14.67 -18.41
CA GLN A 246 -10.76 15.50 -17.27
C GLN A 246 -11.92 15.69 -16.28
N GLU A 247 -13.12 16.02 -16.76
CA GLU A 247 -14.32 16.20 -15.92
C GLU A 247 -14.69 14.91 -15.18
N GLU A 248 -14.63 13.75 -15.85
CA GLU A 248 -14.88 12.46 -15.20
C GLU A 248 -13.89 12.17 -14.06
N PHE A 249 -12.59 12.41 -14.29
CA PHE A 249 -11.56 12.19 -13.27
C PHE A 249 -11.62 13.20 -12.13
N LEU A 250 -12.18 14.40 -12.36
CA LEU A 250 -12.48 15.36 -11.29
C LEU A 250 -13.63 14.85 -10.42
N VAL A 251 -14.70 14.31 -11.00
CA VAL A 251 -15.80 13.68 -10.23
C VAL A 251 -15.28 12.51 -9.39
N MET A 252 -14.42 11.65 -9.96
CA MET A 252 -13.79 10.57 -9.21
C MET A 252 -12.90 11.09 -8.06
N LEU A 253 -12.21 12.20 -8.27
CA LEU A 253 -11.36 12.83 -7.25
C LEU A 253 -12.19 13.45 -6.11
N ASP A 254 -13.32 14.07 -6.42
CA ASP A 254 -14.26 14.59 -5.42
C ASP A 254 -14.90 13.47 -4.61
N GLU A 255 -15.24 12.36 -5.25
CA GLU A 255 -15.69 11.17 -4.53
C GLU A 255 -14.58 10.60 -3.65
N ALA A 256 -13.34 10.54 -4.14
CA ALA A 256 -12.19 10.10 -3.34
C ALA A 256 -11.98 10.99 -2.11
N ASP A 257 -12.25 12.29 -2.18
CA ASP A 257 -12.22 13.20 -1.05
C ASP A 257 -13.33 12.86 -0.05
N ARG A 258 -14.58 12.73 -0.54
CA ARG A 258 -15.75 12.43 0.28
C ARG A 258 -15.63 11.11 1.07
N ILE A 259 -15.11 10.04 0.46
CA ILE A 259 -14.99 8.73 1.14
C ILE A 259 -13.90 8.71 2.22
N THR A 260 -13.10 9.78 2.36
CA THR A 260 -12.16 9.95 3.48
C THR A 260 -12.83 10.53 4.72
N GLU A 261 -14.13 10.82 4.65
CA GLU A 261 -14.98 11.11 5.80
C GLU A 261 -15.64 9.81 6.27
N ILE A 262 -15.11 9.24 7.35
CA ILE A 262 -15.61 7.97 7.90
C ILE A 262 -17.05 8.17 8.41
N PRO A 263 -18.03 7.36 7.95
CA PRO A 263 -19.40 7.43 8.44
C PRO A 263 -19.49 7.17 9.94
N GLU A 264 -20.46 7.79 10.60
CA GLU A 264 -20.72 7.55 12.02
C GLU A 264 -20.99 6.06 12.28
N GLY A 265 -20.41 5.53 13.35
CA GLY A 265 -20.55 4.12 13.75
C GLY A 265 -19.69 3.12 12.96
N VAL A 266 -18.93 3.56 11.95
CA VAL A 266 -17.98 2.69 11.24
C VAL A 266 -16.68 2.59 12.04
N GLU A 267 -16.31 1.37 12.44
CA GLU A 267 -15.01 1.07 13.03
C GLU A 267 -13.94 1.01 11.95
N THR A 268 -12.75 1.54 12.24
CA THR A 268 -11.61 1.52 11.34
C THR A 268 -10.34 1.24 12.11
N TRP A 269 -9.44 0.44 11.54
CA TRP A 269 -8.16 0.08 12.16
C TRP A 269 -7.03 1.09 11.88
N GLY A 270 -7.19 1.98 10.90
CA GLY A 270 -6.16 2.95 10.50
C GLY A 270 -6.42 4.40 10.94
N ASP A 271 -5.69 5.35 10.33
CA ASP A 271 -5.80 6.78 10.61
C ASP A 271 -7.20 7.32 10.24
N ARG A 272 -8.01 7.61 11.27
CA ARG A 272 -9.37 8.14 11.09
C ARG A 272 -9.43 9.48 10.36
N SER A 273 -8.34 10.24 10.37
CA SER A 273 -8.30 11.55 9.73
C SER A 273 -8.07 11.47 8.22
N PHE A 274 -7.52 10.34 7.72
CA PHE A 274 -7.07 10.18 6.35
C PHE A 274 -6.14 11.33 5.88
N THR A 275 -5.35 11.90 6.80
CA THR A 275 -4.61 13.14 6.53
C THR A 275 -3.69 12.99 5.31
N GLY A 276 -3.01 11.84 5.17
CA GLY A 276 -2.17 11.55 4.01
C GLY A 276 -2.93 11.59 2.68
N ARG A 277 -4.11 10.97 2.62
CA ARG A 277 -4.95 10.95 1.41
C ARG A 277 -5.49 12.33 1.06
N LYS A 278 -5.99 13.06 2.05
CA LYS A 278 -6.48 14.43 1.86
C LYS A 278 -5.39 15.36 1.35
N ASN A 279 -4.16 15.20 1.85
CA ASN A 279 -3.02 15.97 1.36
C ASN A 279 -2.67 15.63 -0.11
N GLU A 280 -2.70 14.36 -0.51
CA GLU A 280 -2.50 13.94 -1.91
C GLU A 280 -3.57 14.54 -2.84
N ILE A 281 -4.86 14.46 -2.44
CA ILE A 281 -5.98 15.02 -3.20
C ILE A 281 -5.83 16.55 -3.35
N ALA A 282 -5.51 17.24 -2.26
CA ALA A 282 -5.27 18.68 -2.28
C ALA A 282 -4.08 19.05 -3.20
N ALA A 283 -3.02 18.23 -3.22
CA ALA A 283 -1.88 18.43 -4.11
C ALA A 283 -2.23 18.27 -5.59
N ILE A 284 -3.11 17.32 -5.92
CA ILE A 284 -3.65 17.16 -7.27
C ILE A 284 -4.47 18.39 -7.67
N ARG A 285 -5.38 18.85 -6.81
CA ARG A 285 -6.20 20.05 -7.06
C ARG A 285 -5.35 21.29 -7.31
N ARG A 286 -4.27 21.50 -6.53
CA ARG A 286 -3.32 22.60 -6.75
C ARG A 286 -2.64 22.55 -8.13
N GLN A 287 -2.32 21.36 -8.64
CA GLN A 287 -1.73 21.21 -9.98
C GLN A 287 -2.72 21.46 -11.11
N LEU A 288 -4.02 21.21 -10.89
CA LEU A 288 -5.08 21.45 -11.88
C LEU A 288 -5.54 22.91 -11.95
N SER A 289 -5.29 23.69 -10.89
CA SER A 289 -5.59 25.12 -10.83
C SER A 289 -4.32 25.93 -10.57
N PRO A 290 -3.37 25.99 -11.53
CA PRO A 290 -2.21 26.85 -11.39
C PRO A 290 -2.68 28.31 -11.37
N ASN A 291 -2.51 28.98 -10.24
CA ASN A 291 -2.71 30.43 -10.09
C ASN A 291 -1.89 31.21 -11.11
#